data_AF-A0A7S0CEF5-F1
#
_entry.id   AF-A0A7S0CEF5-F1
#
_cell.length_a   1.000
_cell.length_b   1.000
_cell.length_c   1.000
_cell.angle_alpha   90.00
_cell.angle_beta   90.00
_cell.angle_gamma   90.00
#
_symmetry.space_group_name_H-M   'P 1'
#
loop_
_entity.id
_entity.type
_entity.pdbx_description
1 polymer ?
#
loop_
_entity_poly.entity_id
_entity_poly.type
_entity_poly.pdbx_seq_one_letter_code
_entity_poly.pdbx_strand_id
1 'polypeptide(L)'
;ILELLRVHARVLYIDIDVHHGDGVEEAFYCTDRVMTFSLHKYGDFFPGTGHSRDVGAREGSGFSVNAPLTSGMTDESYIALFTPVLEKIMGVYQPGAIVLQCGADSLAGDRLGCFNLSLKGHAACVKTVKSYRVPTLVLGGGGYTIRNVARCWAYETSILLDREIENQIPYNDYYEYYAPDYELHLQPEIARENLNTEGSLTAVRDDLLRQLNELKGAPSVQMMEVPPSFVISKHSGSSSNSDRNLIEGDNTHGSTGNASQDEHPDDMEIDIRDTTANGKTKRGDGERRQHDGELYDDDDDNTDLPRAGKKDKVKEKRYLMQDDTGESDTKVASGSNT
;
A
#
# COMPACT_ATOMS: atom_id res chain seq x y z
N ILE A 1 -1.78 -9.33 -12.05
CA ILE A 1 -1.10 -8.77 -13.26
C ILE A 1 -0.92 -9.81 -14.37
N LEU A 2 -0.27 -10.97 -14.14
CA LEU A 2 -0.03 -11.98 -15.20
C LEU A 2 -1.25 -12.37 -16.04
N GLU A 3 -2.43 -12.57 -15.41
CA GLU A 3 -3.66 -12.88 -16.16
C GLU A 3 -4.12 -11.72 -17.06
N LEU A 4 -3.99 -10.47 -16.60
CA LEU A 4 -4.27 -9.28 -17.41
C LEU A 4 -3.35 -9.20 -18.62
N LEU A 5 -2.08 -9.62 -18.50
CA LEU A 5 -1.12 -9.66 -19.61
C LEU A 5 -1.47 -10.68 -20.71
N ARG A 6 -2.47 -11.54 -20.52
CA ARG A 6 -2.97 -12.44 -21.58
C ARG A 6 -3.90 -11.71 -22.56
N VAL A 7 -4.47 -10.57 -22.17
CA VAL A 7 -5.43 -9.79 -22.99
C VAL A 7 -5.08 -8.30 -23.12
N HIS A 8 -4.25 -7.75 -22.23
CA HIS A 8 -3.74 -6.38 -22.29
C HIS A 8 -2.25 -6.39 -22.66
N ALA A 9 -1.89 -5.58 -23.67
CA ALA A 9 -0.50 -5.40 -24.10
C ALA A 9 0.39 -4.89 -22.95
N ARG A 10 -0.14 -3.91 -22.20
CA ARG A 10 0.53 -3.15 -21.12
C ARG A 10 -0.41 -3.03 -19.92
N VAL A 11 0.13 -3.22 -18.72
CA VAL A 11 -0.60 -3.08 -17.44
C VAL A 11 0.13 -2.06 -16.57
N LEU A 12 -0.57 -1.05 -16.07
CA LEU A 12 0.00 -0.12 -15.09
C LEU A 12 -0.36 -0.62 -13.68
N TYR A 13 0.65 -0.76 -12.82
CA TYR A 13 0.49 -0.96 -11.38
C TYR A 13 0.74 0.36 -10.65
N ILE A 14 -0.20 0.79 -9.83
CA ILE A 14 -0.12 2.00 -9.01
C ILE A 14 -0.21 1.59 -7.55
N ASP A 15 0.70 2.11 -6.73
CA ASP A 15 0.82 1.78 -5.31
C ASP A 15 0.82 3.07 -4.47
N ILE A 16 -0.15 3.17 -3.55
CA ILE A 16 -0.31 4.29 -2.60
C ILE A 16 -0.25 3.84 -1.13
N ASP A 17 0.28 2.64 -0.88
CA ASP A 17 0.77 2.20 0.43
C ASP A 17 1.88 3.13 0.95
N VAL A 18 2.09 3.19 2.26
CA VAL A 18 3.22 3.96 2.80
C VAL A 18 4.56 3.25 2.56
N HIS A 19 4.55 1.95 2.29
CA HIS A 19 5.73 1.15 1.96
C HIS A 19 5.95 1.06 0.45
N HIS A 20 7.20 0.84 0.03
CA HIS A 20 7.50 0.58 -1.38
C HIS A 20 6.92 -0.79 -1.81
N GLY A 21 6.24 -0.83 -2.95
CA GLY A 21 5.68 -2.03 -3.58
C GLY A 21 6.73 -2.98 -4.18
N ASP A 22 7.79 -3.26 -3.43
CA ASP A 22 9.04 -3.90 -3.86
C ASP A 22 8.84 -5.26 -4.55
N GLY A 23 7.98 -6.13 -4.01
CA GLY A 23 7.73 -7.46 -4.58
C GLY A 23 7.00 -7.42 -5.94
N VAL A 24 6.22 -6.35 -6.22
CA VAL A 24 5.61 -6.17 -7.53
C VAL A 24 6.60 -5.54 -8.50
N GLU A 25 7.43 -4.61 -8.03
CA GLU A 25 8.54 -4.06 -8.80
C GLU A 25 9.54 -5.14 -9.23
N GLU A 26 10.07 -5.95 -8.29
CA GLU A 26 11.05 -7.00 -8.58
C GLU A 26 10.50 -8.00 -9.61
N ALA A 27 9.23 -8.42 -9.46
CA ALA A 27 8.57 -9.37 -10.35
C ALA A 27 8.45 -8.89 -11.81
N PHE A 28 8.50 -7.57 -12.04
CA PHE A 28 8.39 -6.97 -13.37
C PHE A 28 9.59 -6.09 -13.78
N TYR A 29 10.66 -6.04 -12.97
CA TYR A 29 11.81 -5.15 -13.13
C TYR A 29 12.51 -5.22 -14.49
N CYS A 30 12.37 -6.36 -15.19
CA CYS A 30 12.96 -6.62 -16.50
C CYS A 30 11.95 -6.65 -17.67
N THR A 31 10.76 -6.05 -17.56
CA THR A 31 9.80 -5.98 -18.68
C THR A 31 9.18 -4.59 -18.86
N ASP A 32 8.95 -4.22 -20.11
CA ASP A 32 8.21 -3.03 -20.54
C ASP A 32 6.68 -3.23 -20.55
N ARG A 33 6.21 -4.48 -20.41
CA ARG A 33 4.79 -4.85 -20.44
C ARG A 33 4.04 -4.56 -19.13
N VAL A 34 4.75 -4.24 -18.07
CA VAL A 34 4.20 -3.73 -16.82
C VAL A 34 4.99 -2.49 -16.44
N MET A 35 4.30 -1.42 -16.05
CA MET A 35 4.93 -0.26 -15.41
C MET A 35 4.50 -0.23 -13.94
N THR A 36 5.45 -0.05 -13.01
CA THR A 36 5.15 0.20 -11.60
C THR A 36 5.26 1.68 -11.30
N PHE A 37 4.31 2.21 -10.52
CA PHE A 37 4.35 3.57 -9.98
C PHE A 37 4.02 3.54 -8.50
N SER A 38 5.01 3.80 -7.65
CA SER A 38 4.86 3.77 -6.19
C SER A 38 5.22 5.11 -5.56
N LEU A 39 4.42 5.56 -4.59
CA LEU A 39 4.69 6.76 -3.78
C LEU A 39 4.69 6.40 -2.31
N HIS A 40 5.88 6.27 -1.73
CA HIS A 40 6.11 5.62 -0.44
C HIS A 40 7.09 6.41 0.41
N LYS A 41 7.15 6.13 1.73
CA LYS A 41 8.21 6.68 2.56
C LYS A 41 9.54 5.98 2.26
N TYR A 42 10.58 6.78 2.09
CA TYR A 42 11.95 6.31 1.87
C TYR A 42 12.90 6.84 2.95
N GLY A 43 14.02 6.12 3.16
CA GLY A 43 15.02 6.42 4.20
C GLY A 43 14.59 5.94 5.60
N ASP A 44 15.44 5.10 6.22
CA ASP A 44 15.21 4.43 7.52
C ASP A 44 13.77 3.94 7.69
N PHE A 45 13.30 3.16 6.70
CA PHE A 45 11.95 2.62 6.63
C PHE A 45 11.95 1.30 5.84
N PHE A 46 11.00 0.42 6.15
CA PHE A 46 10.81 -0.84 5.41
C PHE A 46 10.17 -0.55 4.03
N PRO A 47 10.52 -1.28 2.96
CA PRO A 47 11.51 -2.35 2.85
C PRO A 47 12.97 -1.88 2.66
N GLY A 48 13.19 -0.58 2.42
CA GLY A 48 14.54 -0.01 2.18
C GLY A 48 14.97 0.04 0.72
N THR A 49 14.08 -0.33 -0.21
CA THR A 49 14.19 -0.14 -1.66
C THR A 49 13.27 1.00 -2.13
N GLY A 50 13.27 1.35 -3.43
CA GLY A 50 12.38 2.37 -3.99
C GLY A 50 13.01 3.75 -4.10
N HIS A 51 14.34 3.84 -4.25
CA HIS A 51 14.97 5.10 -4.58
C HIS A 51 14.48 5.58 -5.95
N SER A 52 14.41 6.90 -6.21
CA SER A 52 14.11 7.45 -7.56
C SER A 52 15.09 7.05 -8.68
N ARG A 53 16.08 6.20 -8.39
CA ARG A 53 17.07 5.64 -9.33
C ARG A 53 16.82 4.15 -9.61
N ASP A 54 15.92 3.52 -8.85
CA ASP A 54 15.46 2.16 -9.07
C ASP A 54 14.41 2.24 -10.20
N VAL A 55 14.89 2.26 -11.44
CA VAL A 55 14.12 2.55 -12.65
C VAL A 55 13.87 1.32 -13.53
N GLY A 56 14.09 0.11 -13.01
CA GLY A 56 14.05 -1.12 -13.79
C GLY A 56 15.37 -1.44 -14.48
N ALA A 57 15.42 -2.56 -15.19
CA ALA A 57 16.60 -3.05 -15.90
C ALA A 57 16.23 -3.71 -17.23
N ARG A 58 17.22 -3.84 -18.13
CA ARG A 58 17.05 -4.44 -19.47
C ARG A 58 15.88 -3.79 -20.22
N GLU A 59 14.94 -4.57 -20.75
CA GLU A 59 13.71 -4.09 -21.40
C GLU A 59 12.81 -3.28 -20.45
N GLY A 60 12.83 -3.56 -19.14
CA GLY A 60 12.10 -2.81 -18.11
C GLY A 60 12.74 -1.49 -17.68
N SER A 61 13.87 -1.09 -18.27
CA SER A 61 14.54 0.17 -17.97
C SER A 61 13.66 1.38 -18.34
N GLY A 62 13.28 2.18 -17.34
CA GLY A 62 12.33 3.29 -17.42
C GLY A 62 10.88 2.93 -17.09
N PHE A 63 10.59 1.68 -16.71
CA PHE A 63 9.23 1.19 -16.39
C PHE A 63 8.99 0.97 -14.89
N SER A 64 9.98 1.21 -14.03
CA SER A 64 9.78 1.42 -12.59
C SER A 64 9.83 2.92 -12.29
N VAL A 65 8.78 3.44 -11.63
CA VAL A 65 8.63 4.87 -11.31
C VAL A 65 8.45 5.02 -9.80
N ASN A 66 9.51 5.44 -9.12
CA ASN A 66 9.55 5.49 -7.66
C ASN A 66 9.62 6.92 -7.14
N ALA A 67 8.59 7.34 -6.39
CA ALA A 67 8.53 8.62 -5.69
C ALA A 67 8.89 8.43 -4.21
N PRO A 68 10.17 8.55 -3.81
CA PRO A 68 10.59 8.49 -2.42
C PRO A 68 10.18 9.75 -1.66
N LEU A 69 9.46 9.58 -0.55
CA LEU A 69 8.90 10.65 0.28
C LEU A 69 9.40 10.59 1.73
N THR A 70 9.18 11.66 2.48
CA THR A 70 9.48 11.80 3.91
C THR A 70 8.18 11.83 4.74
N SER A 71 8.28 11.71 6.06
CA SER A 71 7.15 11.76 7.00
C SER A 71 6.31 13.04 6.90
N GLY A 72 5.04 12.95 7.33
CA GLY A 72 4.12 14.08 7.48
C GLY A 72 3.46 14.57 6.19
N MET A 73 3.58 13.83 5.09
CA MET A 73 2.93 14.12 3.80
C MET A 73 1.44 14.46 3.94
N THR A 74 1.00 15.59 3.37
CA THR A 74 -0.41 16.06 3.39
C THR A 74 -1.13 15.82 2.05
N ASP A 75 -2.47 15.88 2.09
CA ASP A 75 -3.34 15.73 0.92
C ASP A 75 -2.92 16.60 -0.27
N GLU A 76 -2.67 17.89 -0.04
CA GLU A 76 -2.34 18.85 -1.09
C GLU A 76 -0.99 18.53 -1.75
N SER A 77 0.03 18.25 -0.93
CA SER A 77 1.36 17.88 -1.38
C SER A 77 1.36 16.55 -2.16
N TYR A 78 0.60 15.56 -1.68
CA TYR A 78 0.52 14.24 -2.30
C TYR A 78 -0.19 14.32 -3.65
N ILE A 79 -1.35 14.99 -3.73
CA ILE A 79 -2.10 15.17 -4.98
C ILE A 79 -1.31 15.99 -6.00
N ALA A 80 -0.59 17.03 -5.57
CA ALA A 80 0.24 17.87 -6.43
C ALA A 80 1.46 17.14 -7.04
N LEU A 81 1.90 16.04 -6.42
CA LEU A 81 2.91 15.14 -6.98
C LEU A 81 2.27 14.03 -7.82
N PHE A 82 1.27 13.33 -7.27
CA PHE A 82 0.60 12.19 -7.87
C PHE A 82 -0.01 12.51 -9.23
N THR A 83 -0.79 13.58 -9.31
CA THR A 83 -1.58 13.92 -10.51
C THR A 83 -0.73 14.15 -11.76
N PRO A 84 0.29 15.05 -11.77
CA PRO A 84 1.08 15.29 -12.97
C PRO A 84 1.97 14.10 -13.36
N VAL A 85 2.44 13.30 -12.41
CA VAL A 85 3.23 12.10 -12.69
C VAL A 85 2.33 11.03 -13.33
N LEU A 86 1.13 10.79 -12.78
CA LEU A 86 0.16 9.87 -13.37
C LEU A 86 -0.31 10.35 -14.76
N GLU A 87 -0.58 11.64 -14.95
CA GLU A 87 -0.95 12.20 -16.25
C GLU A 87 0.14 11.94 -17.30
N LYS A 88 1.41 12.16 -16.92
CA LYS A 88 2.55 11.87 -17.77
C LYS A 88 2.67 10.38 -18.09
N ILE A 89 2.54 9.49 -17.09
CA ILE A 89 2.52 8.04 -17.26
C ILE A 89 1.42 7.63 -18.25
N MET A 90 0.18 8.08 -18.05
CA MET A 90 -0.95 7.71 -18.91
C MET A 90 -0.73 8.15 -20.36
N GLY A 91 -0.12 9.32 -20.58
CA GLY A 91 0.22 9.82 -21.92
C GLY A 91 1.32 9.01 -22.64
N VAL A 92 2.39 8.62 -21.93
CA VAL A 92 3.52 7.89 -22.55
C VAL A 92 3.34 6.38 -22.58
N TYR A 93 2.77 5.80 -21.53
CA TYR A 93 2.66 4.36 -21.35
C TYR A 93 1.38 3.77 -21.94
N GLN A 94 0.27 4.54 -21.91
CA GLN A 94 -1.02 4.15 -22.47
C GLN A 94 -1.45 2.71 -22.07
N PRO A 95 -1.62 2.43 -20.77
CA PRO A 95 -1.94 1.08 -20.29
C PRO A 95 -3.31 0.61 -20.78
N GLY A 96 -3.42 -0.70 -21.03
CA GLY A 96 -4.69 -1.34 -21.40
C GLY A 96 -5.54 -1.73 -20.18
N ALA A 97 -4.91 -1.89 -19.01
CA ALA A 97 -5.54 -2.11 -17.71
C ALA A 97 -4.69 -1.47 -16.61
N ILE A 98 -5.33 -1.13 -15.49
CA ILE A 98 -4.69 -0.62 -14.28
C ILE A 98 -4.93 -1.60 -13.13
N VAL A 99 -3.93 -1.78 -12.28
CA VAL A 99 -4.08 -2.36 -10.95
C VAL A 99 -3.71 -1.26 -9.95
N LEU A 100 -4.64 -0.88 -9.09
CA LEU A 100 -4.45 0.12 -8.04
C LEU A 100 -4.48 -0.59 -6.69
N GLN A 101 -3.35 -0.56 -5.99
CA GLN A 101 -3.21 -0.96 -4.60
C GLN A 101 -3.60 0.26 -3.73
N CYS A 102 -4.53 0.09 -2.79
CA CYS A 102 -5.04 1.12 -1.88
C CYS A 102 -4.64 0.84 -0.42
N GLY A 103 -3.35 0.75 -0.15
CA GLY A 103 -2.78 0.65 1.19
C GLY A 103 -3.21 1.83 2.04
N ALA A 104 -3.83 1.55 3.18
CA ALA A 104 -4.46 2.53 4.06
C ALA A 104 -3.57 2.93 5.25
N ASP A 105 -2.31 2.48 5.28
CA ASP A 105 -1.29 2.92 6.25
C ASP A 105 -0.62 4.25 5.86
N SER A 106 -0.83 4.74 4.64
CA SER A 106 -0.48 6.12 4.24
C SER A 106 -1.41 7.19 4.88
N LEU A 107 -2.42 6.78 5.65
CA LEU A 107 -3.34 7.67 6.36
C LEU A 107 -2.76 8.27 7.65
N ALA A 108 -3.29 9.43 8.05
CA ALA A 108 -3.11 10.00 9.37
C ALA A 108 -3.60 9.03 10.47
N GLY A 109 -2.88 8.99 11.60
CA GLY A 109 -3.21 8.12 12.73
C GLY A 109 -3.03 6.61 12.49
N ASP A 110 -2.30 6.19 11.45
CA ASP A 110 -1.88 4.79 11.34
C ASP A 110 -0.84 4.41 12.42
N ARG A 111 -0.76 3.11 12.77
CA ARG A 111 0.16 2.60 13.81
C ARG A 111 1.60 2.46 13.33
N LEU A 112 1.83 2.22 12.04
CA LEU A 112 3.16 2.01 11.45
C LEU A 112 3.52 3.10 10.45
N GLY A 113 2.53 3.57 9.68
CA GLY A 113 2.71 4.65 8.71
C GLY A 113 2.85 6.02 9.33
N CYS A 114 3.71 6.85 8.74
CA CYS A 114 4.02 8.19 9.26
C CYS A 114 3.76 9.34 8.26
N PHE A 115 2.81 9.16 7.34
CA PHE A 115 2.20 10.25 6.55
C PHE A 115 1.06 10.94 7.32
N ASN A 116 0.38 11.90 6.72
CA ASN A 116 -0.72 12.66 7.33
C ASN A 116 -1.93 12.79 6.36
N LEU A 117 -2.18 11.78 5.53
CA LEU A 117 -3.27 11.82 4.55
C LEU A 117 -4.64 11.66 5.21
N SER A 118 -5.61 12.44 4.79
CA SER A 118 -7.02 12.21 5.09
C SER A 118 -7.62 11.18 4.13
N LEU A 119 -8.81 10.67 4.47
CA LEU A 119 -9.58 9.81 3.55
C LEU A 119 -9.91 10.51 2.23
N LYS A 120 -9.98 11.85 2.21
CA LYS A 120 -10.28 12.63 1.01
C LYS A 120 -9.06 12.78 0.12
N GLY A 121 -7.87 12.98 0.70
CA GLY A 121 -6.61 13.00 -0.03
C GLY A 121 -6.29 11.64 -0.66
N HIS A 122 -6.41 10.59 0.13
CA HIS A 122 -6.19 9.21 -0.30
C HIS A 122 -7.17 8.80 -1.42
N ALA A 123 -8.50 8.97 -1.19
CA ALA A 123 -9.50 8.65 -2.22
C ALA A 123 -9.48 9.60 -3.44
N ALA A 124 -8.78 10.74 -3.39
CA ALA A 124 -8.54 11.57 -4.59
C ALA A 124 -7.63 10.86 -5.59
N CYS A 125 -6.70 10.01 -5.14
CA CYS A 125 -5.90 9.14 -6.01
C CYS A 125 -6.81 8.15 -6.76
N VAL A 126 -7.70 7.43 -6.05
CA VAL A 126 -8.71 6.54 -6.65
C VAL A 126 -9.59 7.29 -7.66
N LYS A 127 -10.10 8.47 -7.29
CA LYS A 127 -10.93 9.31 -8.17
C LYS A 127 -10.19 9.71 -9.45
N THR A 128 -8.90 10.03 -9.34
CA THR A 128 -8.05 10.44 -10.46
C THR A 128 -7.79 9.24 -11.39
N VAL A 129 -7.42 8.08 -10.85
CA VAL A 129 -7.25 6.83 -11.62
C VAL A 129 -8.55 6.44 -12.35
N LYS A 130 -9.69 6.47 -11.64
CA LYS A 130 -11.02 6.19 -12.20
C LYS A 130 -11.36 7.11 -13.39
N SER A 131 -10.92 8.37 -13.36
CA SER A 131 -11.25 9.36 -14.39
C SER A 131 -10.75 9.00 -15.80
N TYR A 132 -9.69 8.20 -15.90
CA TYR A 132 -9.13 7.73 -17.18
C TYR A 132 -9.99 6.67 -17.88
N ARG A 133 -10.97 6.06 -17.20
CA ARG A 133 -11.88 5.03 -17.73
C ARG A 133 -11.19 3.81 -18.36
N VAL A 134 -9.99 3.49 -17.90
CA VAL A 134 -9.28 2.24 -18.21
C VAL A 134 -9.80 1.12 -17.28
N PRO A 135 -9.94 -0.14 -17.73
CA PRO A 135 -10.27 -1.26 -16.86
C PRO A 135 -9.34 -1.32 -15.65
N THR A 136 -9.89 -1.13 -14.44
CA THR A 136 -9.11 -0.98 -13.21
C THR A 136 -9.50 -2.06 -12.21
N LEU A 137 -8.51 -2.81 -11.72
CA LEU A 137 -8.62 -3.66 -10.54
C LEU A 137 -8.16 -2.87 -9.32
N VAL A 138 -9.04 -2.67 -8.34
CA VAL A 138 -8.71 -2.02 -7.07
C VAL A 138 -8.51 -3.09 -5.99
N LEU A 139 -7.45 -2.96 -5.20
CA LEU A 139 -7.04 -3.87 -4.15
C LEU A 139 -6.84 -3.10 -2.84
N GLY A 140 -6.95 -3.79 -1.70
CA GLY A 140 -6.46 -3.25 -0.42
C GLY A 140 -4.93 -3.28 -0.33
N GLY A 141 -4.40 -3.21 0.88
CA GLY A 141 -2.96 -3.18 1.14
C GLY A 141 -2.64 -3.20 2.64
N GLY A 142 -1.60 -2.47 3.04
CA GLY A 142 -1.34 -2.15 4.44
C GLY A 142 -2.45 -1.33 5.09
N GLY A 143 -2.33 -1.11 6.41
CA GLY A 143 -3.33 -0.40 7.21
C GLY A 143 -3.51 -1.05 8.58
N TYR A 144 -3.03 -0.38 9.62
CA TYR A 144 -2.83 -0.97 10.95
C TYR A 144 -3.66 -0.29 12.05
N THR A 145 -4.19 0.92 11.81
CA THR A 145 -5.33 1.46 12.55
C THR A 145 -6.64 0.99 11.90
N ILE A 146 -7.07 -0.23 12.21
CA ILE A 146 -8.16 -0.97 11.51
C ILE A 146 -9.48 -0.20 11.32
N ARG A 147 -9.88 0.67 12.27
CA ARG A 147 -11.07 1.52 12.14
C ARG A 147 -10.93 2.57 11.03
N ASN A 148 -9.72 3.07 10.79
CA ASN A 148 -9.42 4.01 9.71
C ASN A 148 -9.37 3.29 8.35
N VAL A 149 -8.87 2.06 8.32
CA VAL A 149 -8.88 1.18 7.13
C VAL A 149 -10.33 0.92 6.67
N ALA A 150 -11.21 0.54 7.59
CA ALA A 150 -12.63 0.33 7.29
C ALA A 150 -13.32 1.59 6.74
N ARG A 151 -13.08 2.75 7.36
CA ARG A 151 -13.56 4.06 6.88
C ARG A 151 -13.02 4.40 5.48
N CYS A 152 -11.73 4.15 5.23
CA CYS A 152 -11.04 4.40 3.97
C CYS A 152 -11.64 3.60 2.82
N TRP A 153 -11.60 2.27 2.89
CA TRP A 153 -12.06 1.41 1.80
C TRP A 153 -13.58 1.52 1.58
N ALA A 154 -14.37 1.85 2.62
CA ALA A 154 -15.78 2.19 2.45
C ALA A 154 -15.98 3.50 1.66
N TYR A 155 -15.19 4.54 1.94
CA TYR A 155 -15.24 5.81 1.22
C TYR A 155 -14.74 5.68 -0.22
N GLU A 156 -13.62 4.98 -0.45
CA GLU A 156 -13.12 4.67 -1.80
C GLU A 156 -14.14 3.87 -2.62
N THR A 157 -14.83 2.90 -2.01
CA THR A 157 -15.93 2.17 -2.66
C THR A 157 -17.06 3.11 -3.06
N SER A 158 -17.39 4.11 -2.24
CA SER A 158 -18.34 5.18 -2.57
C SER A 158 -17.88 5.98 -3.81
N ILE A 159 -16.60 6.36 -3.88
CA ILE A 159 -15.99 7.02 -5.06
C ILE A 159 -16.07 6.13 -6.30
N LEU A 160 -15.77 4.83 -6.19
CA LEU A 160 -15.84 3.88 -7.30
C LEU A 160 -17.27 3.70 -7.84
N LEU A 161 -18.28 3.77 -6.97
CA LEU A 161 -19.70 3.63 -7.32
C LEU A 161 -20.40 4.95 -7.76
N ASP A 162 -19.68 6.08 -7.78
CA ASP A 162 -20.26 7.44 -7.95
C ASP A 162 -21.40 7.72 -6.94
N ARG A 163 -21.18 7.35 -5.68
CA ARG A 163 -22.12 7.56 -4.58
C ARG A 163 -21.54 8.49 -3.53
N GLU A 164 -22.24 9.59 -3.28
CA GLU A 164 -22.09 10.34 -2.04
C GLU A 164 -22.64 9.50 -0.87
N ILE A 165 -21.92 9.51 0.24
CA ILE A 165 -22.32 8.88 1.50
C ILE A 165 -22.19 9.90 2.63
N GLU A 166 -23.02 9.74 3.66
CA GLU A 166 -23.05 10.66 4.80
C GLU A 166 -21.79 10.49 5.67
N ASN A 167 -21.42 11.55 6.39
CA ASN A 167 -20.30 11.48 7.33
C ASN A 167 -20.63 10.66 8.59
N GLN A 168 -21.91 10.44 8.89
CA GLN A 168 -22.32 9.64 10.04
C GLN A 168 -22.28 8.15 9.67
N ILE A 169 -21.56 7.35 10.44
CA ILE A 169 -21.46 5.91 10.21
C ILE A 169 -22.81 5.25 10.53
N PRO A 170 -23.36 4.39 9.66
CA PRO A 170 -24.58 3.66 9.96
C PRO A 170 -24.33 2.60 11.04
N TYR A 171 -25.34 2.33 11.87
CA TYR A 171 -25.27 1.26 12.88
C TYR A 171 -24.93 -0.10 12.22
N ASN A 172 -23.98 -0.81 12.83
CA ASN A 172 -23.44 -2.08 12.36
C ASN A 172 -22.85 -2.87 13.56
N ASP A 173 -22.51 -4.14 13.35
CA ASP A 173 -22.03 -5.03 14.42
C ASP A 173 -20.73 -4.53 15.12
N TYR A 174 -19.98 -3.64 14.48
CA TYR A 174 -18.73 -3.06 14.98
C TYR A 174 -18.86 -1.56 15.31
N TYR A 175 -20.08 -1.03 15.47
CA TYR A 175 -20.35 0.41 15.60
C TYR A 175 -19.54 1.11 16.71
N GLU A 176 -19.34 0.44 17.84
CA GLU A 176 -18.57 0.97 18.99
C GLU A 176 -17.07 1.22 18.68
N TYR A 177 -16.50 0.60 17.63
CA TYR A 177 -15.10 0.83 17.22
C TYR A 177 -14.86 2.27 16.70
N TYR A 178 -15.94 2.98 16.38
CA TYR A 178 -15.92 4.34 15.84
C TYR A 178 -16.25 5.41 16.90
N ALA A 179 -16.40 5.02 18.17
CA ALA A 179 -16.54 5.97 19.27
C ALA A 179 -15.28 6.87 19.42
N PRO A 180 -15.43 8.12 19.90
CA PRO A 180 -16.68 8.74 20.40
C PRO A 180 -17.47 9.50 19.32
N ASP A 181 -16.90 9.67 18.13
CA ASP A 181 -17.41 10.55 17.07
C ASP A 181 -18.43 9.87 16.15
N TYR A 182 -18.27 8.57 15.90
CA TYR A 182 -19.05 7.78 14.93
C TYR A 182 -19.04 8.36 13.52
N GLU A 183 -18.00 9.13 13.17
CA GLU A 183 -17.88 9.78 11.87
C GLU A 183 -16.99 8.98 10.91
N LEU A 184 -17.24 9.13 9.62
CA LEU A 184 -16.46 8.52 8.55
C LEU A 184 -15.13 9.23 8.37
N HIS A 185 -15.14 10.56 8.25
CA HIS A 185 -13.96 11.34 7.92
C HIS A 185 -13.06 11.61 9.13
N LEU A 186 -11.77 11.35 8.95
CA LEU A 186 -10.73 11.63 9.93
C LEU A 186 -10.36 13.13 9.92
N GLN A 187 -10.10 13.69 11.10
CA GLN A 187 -9.37 14.95 11.24
C GLN A 187 -7.87 14.68 11.06
N PRO A 188 -7.15 15.38 10.17
CA PRO A 188 -5.69 15.26 10.06
C PRO A 188 -4.97 15.62 11.36
N GLU A 189 -3.79 15.05 11.59
CA GLU A 189 -2.98 15.38 12.77
C GLU A 189 -2.35 16.76 12.60
N ILE A 190 -2.97 17.79 13.20
CA ILE A 190 -2.50 19.20 13.17
C ILE A 190 -1.05 19.33 13.69
N ALA A 191 -0.62 18.45 14.60
CA ALA A 191 0.70 18.48 15.21
C ALA A 191 1.80 17.78 14.37
N ARG A 192 1.45 17.07 13.28
CA ARG A 192 2.41 16.31 12.46
C ARG A 192 2.99 17.22 11.36
N GLU A 193 4.22 17.69 11.57
CA GLU A 193 4.95 18.52 10.60
C GLU A 193 5.19 17.77 9.28
N ASN A 194 4.91 18.43 8.15
CA ASN A 194 5.23 17.89 6.83
C ASN A 194 6.70 18.15 6.48
N LEU A 195 7.52 17.11 6.54
CA LEU A 195 8.95 17.19 6.23
C LEU A 195 9.24 17.24 4.71
N ASN A 196 8.20 17.10 3.87
CA ASN A 196 8.29 17.19 2.43
C ASN A 196 8.20 18.66 1.98
N THR A 197 9.32 19.37 2.02
CA THR A 197 9.38 20.77 1.53
C THR A 197 8.95 20.88 0.07
N GLU A 198 8.37 22.02 -0.32
CA GLU A 198 7.97 22.30 -1.71
C GLU A 198 9.14 22.13 -2.70
N GLY A 199 10.34 22.54 -2.30
CA GLY A 199 11.57 22.35 -3.08
C GLY A 199 11.94 20.87 -3.27
N SER A 200 11.86 20.05 -2.23
CA SER A 200 12.11 18.60 -2.35
C SER A 200 11.05 17.90 -3.21
N LEU A 201 9.77 18.26 -3.08
CA LEU A 201 8.69 17.66 -3.89
C LEU A 201 8.77 18.08 -5.35
N THR A 202 9.12 19.34 -5.61
CA THR A 202 9.41 19.82 -6.96
C THR A 202 10.59 19.05 -7.57
N ALA A 203 11.66 18.84 -6.82
CA ALA A 203 12.82 18.06 -7.29
C ALA A 203 12.47 16.60 -7.60
N VAL A 204 11.69 15.92 -6.74
CA VAL A 204 11.20 14.55 -7.00
C VAL A 204 10.30 14.52 -8.25
N ARG A 205 9.30 15.39 -8.32
CA ARG A 205 8.39 15.49 -9.47
C ARG A 205 9.17 15.71 -10.78
N ASP A 206 10.12 16.64 -10.79
CA ASP A 206 10.85 17.01 -11.99
C ASP A 206 11.90 15.96 -12.39
N ASP A 207 12.39 15.14 -11.45
CA ASP A 207 13.16 13.91 -11.75
C ASP A 207 12.28 12.87 -12.45
N LEU A 208 11.12 12.53 -11.88
CA LEU A 208 10.21 11.54 -12.46
C LEU A 208 9.67 11.97 -13.83
N LEU A 209 9.28 13.24 -13.98
CA LEU A 209 8.85 13.77 -15.27
C LEU A 209 9.97 13.76 -16.32
N ARG A 210 11.24 13.95 -15.92
CA ARG A 210 12.40 13.79 -16.81
C ARG A 210 12.57 12.33 -17.24
N GLN A 211 12.57 11.38 -16.30
CA GLN A 211 12.69 9.95 -16.60
C GLN A 211 11.57 9.50 -17.57
N LEU A 212 10.33 9.91 -17.32
CA LEU A 212 9.18 9.64 -18.19
C LEU A 212 9.23 10.37 -19.56
N ASN A 213 10.08 11.38 -19.73
CA ASN A 213 10.34 12.02 -21.03
C ASN A 213 11.38 11.27 -21.87
N GLU A 214 12.22 10.42 -21.26
CA GLU A 214 13.23 9.62 -21.97
C GLU A 214 12.64 8.35 -22.62
N LEU A 215 11.45 7.93 -22.17
CA LEU A 215 10.67 6.86 -22.80
C LEU A 215 10.29 7.21 -24.24
N LYS A 216 10.63 6.32 -25.18
CA LYS A 216 10.41 6.49 -26.63
C LYS A 216 8.94 6.32 -27.07
N GLY A 217 7.98 6.43 -26.14
CA GLY A 217 6.57 6.14 -26.32
C GLY A 217 6.16 4.76 -25.82
N ALA A 218 4.88 4.42 -26.01
CA ALA A 218 4.30 3.18 -25.49
C ALA A 218 4.93 1.95 -26.20
N PRO A 219 5.47 0.95 -25.45
CA PRO A 219 6.09 -0.22 -26.05
C PRO A 219 5.10 -1.01 -26.89
N SER A 220 5.57 -1.46 -28.06
CA SER A 220 4.81 -2.25 -29.03
C SER A 220 5.05 -3.73 -28.80
N VAL A 221 4.01 -4.46 -28.45
CA VAL A 221 4.10 -5.89 -28.12
C VAL A 221 4.14 -6.72 -29.41
N GLN A 222 5.22 -7.49 -29.59
CA GLN A 222 5.23 -8.57 -30.59
C GLN A 222 4.26 -9.67 -30.15
N MET A 223 3.60 -10.33 -31.11
CA MET A 223 2.65 -11.40 -30.77
C MET A 223 3.37 -12.54 -30.04
N MET A 224 2.92 -12.81 -28.82
CA MET A 224 3.46 -13.84 -27.94
C MET A 224 2.40 -14.91 -27.72
N GLU A 225 2.80 -16.18 -27.72
CA GLU A 225 1.89 -17.29 -27.47
C GLU A 225 1.34 -17.20 -26.04
N VAL A 226 0.02 -17.27 -25.89
CA VAL A 226 -0.64 -17.11 -24.59
C VAL A 226 -0.34 -18.35 -23.74
N PRO A 227 0.28 -18.22 -22.55
CA PRO A 227 0.56 -19.37 -21.69
C PRO A 227 -0.72 -20.15 -21.36
N PRO A 228 -0.67 -21.50 -21.30
CA PRO A 228 -1.83 -22.30 -20.96
C PRO A 228 -2.33 -21.97 -19.54
N SER A 229 -3.64 -22.08 -19.35
CA SER A 229 -4.31 -21.72 -18.10
C SER A 229 -3.81 -22.55 -16.92
N PHE A 230 -3.58 -21.89 -15.77
CA PHE A 230 -3.16 -22.58 -14.54
C PHE A 230 -4.32 -23.44 -14.02
N VAL A 231 -4.35 -24.71 -14.41
CA VAL A 231 -5.30 -25.68 -13.85
C VAL A 231 -4.84 -25.97 -12.43
N ILE A 232 -5.58 -25.43 -11.44
CA ILE A 232 -5.43 -25.86 -10.05
C ILE A 232 -5.76 -27.35 -10.02
N SER A 233 -4.72 -28.17 -9.94
CA SER A 233 -4.86 -29.60 -9.73
C SER A 233 -5.59 -29.80 -8.41
N LYS A 234 -6.87 -30.21 -8.48
CA LYS A 234 -7.57 -30.71 -7.31
C LYS A 234 -6.84 -31.98 -6.89
N HIS A 235 -5.98 -31.88 -5.87
CA HIS A 235 -5.53 -33.03 -5.10
C HIS A 235 -6.74 -33.65 -4.38
N SER A 236 -7.56 -34.40 -5.13
CA SER A 236 -8.44 -35.40 -4.56
C SER A 236 -7.55 -36.52 -4.02
N GLY A 237 -7.58 -36.71 -2.71
CA GLY A 237 -6.85 -37.78 -2.04
C GLY A 237 -7.21 -39.14 -2.63
N SER A 238 -6.24 -40.05 -2.66
CA SER A 238 -6.47 -41.39 -3.18
C SER A 238 -7.57 -42.11 -2.39
N SER A 239 -8.55 -42.63 -3.10
CA SER A 239 -9.38 -43.71 -2.61
C SER A 239 -9.56 -44.68 -3.76
N SER A 240 -9.00 -45.86 -3.58
CA SER A 240 -9.07 -46.96 -4.53
C SER A 240 -10.52 -47.34 -4.78
N ASN A 241 -10.92 -47.43 -6.04
CA ASN A 241 -11.61 -48.64 -6.45
C ASN A 241 -11.33 -48.98 -7.91
N SER A 242 -11.26 -50.29 -8.14
CA SER A 242 -11.16 -50.90 -9.46
C SER A 242 -12.41 -50.65 -10.28
N ASP A 243 -12.25 -50.43 -11.59
CA ASP A 243 -12.88 -51.34 -12.54
C ASP A 243 -12.16 -51.37 -13.89
N ARG A 244 -12.26 -52.51 -14.56
CA ARG A 244 -11.67 -52.77 -15.88
C ARG A 244 -12.74 -52.63 -16.97
N ASN A 245 -12.43 -51.97 -18.08
CA ASN A 245 -12.37 -52.59 -19.42
C ASN A 245 -12.35 -51.57 -20.56
N LEU A 246 -11.38 -51.76 -21.47
CA LEU A 246 -11.50 -51.82 -22.93
C LEU A 246 -12.32 -50.74 -23.68
N ILE A 247 -11.66 -50.07 -24.62
CA ILE A 247 -11.85 -50.30 -26.07
C ILE A 247 -10.57 -49.84 -26.83
N GLU A 248 -10.21 -50.57 -27.87
CA GLU A 248 -9.04 -50.37 -28.74
C GLU A 248 -9.34 -49.42 -29.92
N GLY A 249 -8.30 -49.03 -30.68
CA GLY A 249 -8.41 -48.20 -31.90
C GLY A 249 -7.12 -47.41 -32.16
N ASP A 250 -5.99 -48.06 -32.45
CA ASP A 250 -5.49 -48.33 -33.83
C ASP A 250 -4.87 -47.05 -34.45
N ASN A 251 -3.53 -46.93 -34.49
CA ASN A 251 -2.67 -47.08 -35.67
C ASN A 251 -2.94 -46.07 -36.81
N THR A 252 -1.99 -45.57 -37.61
CA THR A 252 -0.53 -45.77 -37.76
C THR A 252 0.00 -44.59 -38.60
N HIS A 253 1.28 -44.25 -38.49
CA HIS A 253 2.20 -44.19 -39.65
C HIS A 253 3.63 -43.93 -39.17
N GLY A 254 4.56 -44.78 -39.59
CA GLY A 254 6.00 -44.52 -39.45
C GLY A 254 6.66 -44.52 -40.82
N SER A 255 7.78 -43.81 -40.96
CA SER A 255 8.79 -44.14 -41.97
C SER A 255 10.16 -43.60 -41.58
N THR A 256 11.11 -44.52 -41.65
CA THR A 256 12.56 -44.46 -41.45
C THR A 256 13.32 -43.31 -42.16
N GLY A 257 14.44 -42.87 -41.57
CA GLY A 257 15.51 -42.11 -42.21
C GLY A 257 16.80 -42.17 -41.39
N ASN A 258 17.97 -42.29 -42.03
CA ASN A 258 19.23 -42.69 -41.39
C ASN A 258 20.10 -41.53 -40.85
N ALA A 259 21.07 -41.91 -40.00
CA ALA A 259 22.04 -41.05 -39.32
C ALA A 259 23.12 -40.42 -40.22
N SER A 260 23.69 -39.31 -39.74
CA SER A 260 25.07 -38.85 -39.99
C SER A 260 25.58 -38.10 -38.75
N GLN A 261 26.91 -38.12 -38.53
CA GLN A 261 27.57 -37.82 -37.26
C GLN A 261 28.04 -36.36 -37.10
N ASP A 262 28.58 -36.10 -35.88
CA ASP A 262 29.58 -35.07 -35.49
C ASP A 262 29.04 -33.62 -35.30
N GLU A 263 29.41 -32.81 -34.29
CA GLU A 263 30.42 -32.90 -33.20
C GLU A 263 29.88 -32.43 -31.80
N HIS A 264 30.66 -32.64 -30.72
CA HIS A 264 30.66 -31.95 -29.40
C HIS A 264 32.08 -31.35 -29.20
N PRO A 265 32.41 -30.45 -28.23
CA PRO A 265 31.75 -30.06 -26.96
C PRO A 265 31.58 -28.50 -26.85
N ASP A 266 31.13 -27.82 -25.78
CA ASP A 266 31.64 -27.74 -24.39
C ASP A 266 30.53 -27.38 -23.38
N ASP A 267 30.34 -28.24 -22.38
CA ASP A 267 29.48 -27.98 -21.22
C ASP A 267 30.34 -27.53 -20.01
N MET A 268 30.07 -26.34 -19.45
CA MET A 268 30.68 -25.93 -18.18
C MET A 268 29.84 -26.43 -16.99
N GLU A 269 30.28 -27.52 -16.37
CA GLU A 269 29.79 -27.94 -15.05
C GLU A 269 30.16 -26.89 -13.98
N ILE A 270 29.18 -26.53 -13.13
CA ILE A 270 29.43 -25.78 -11.89
C ILE A 270 29.24 -26.73 -10.70
N ASP A 271 30.36 -27.09 -10.08
CA ASP A 271 30.50 -28.00 -8.94
C ASP A 271 29.94 -27.37 -7.64
N ILE A 272 28.69 -27.69 -7.28
CA ILE A 272 28.12 -27.30 -5.97
C ILE A 272 28.50 -28.37 -4.93
N ARG A 273 29.50 -28.03 -4.12
CA ARG A 273 30.03 -28.91 -3.07
C ARG A 273 29.07 -29.10 -1.91
N ASP A 274 28.84 -30.36 -1.59
CA ASP A 274 28.16 -30.83 -0.39
C ASP A 274 28.86 -30.35 0.90
N THR A 275 28.08 -29.82 1.84
CA THR A 275 28.53 -29.59 3.22
C THR A 275 27.47 -30.12 4.19
N THR A 276 27.68 -31.36 4.64
CA THR A 276 26.84 -32.04 5.61
C THR A 276 27.02 -31.47 7.02
N ALA A 277 25.94 -30.93 7.61
CA ALA A 277 25.90 -30.58 9.03
C ALA A 277 24.55 -30.98 9.67
N ASN A 278 24.64 -31.80 10.72
CA ASN A 278 23.50 -32.41 11.42
C ASN A 278 22.47 -31.39 11.97
N GLY A 279 21.19 -31.60 11.63
CA GLY A 279 20.03 -30.98 12.31
C GLY A 279 18.87 -31.95 12.44
N LYS A 280 18.76 -32.65 13.58
CA LYS A 280 17.67 -33.62 13.84
C LYS A 280 16.35 -32.90 14.16
N THR A 281 15.40 -32.86 13.23
CA THR A 281 14.01 -32.49 13.51
C THR A 281 13.21 -33.72 13.94
N LYS A 282 12.51 -33.63 15.09
CA LYS A 282 11.56 -34.66 15.52
C LYS A 282 10.23 -34.47 14.78
N ARG A 283 9.60 -35.58 14.38
CA ARG A 283 8.21 -35.58 13.92
C ARG A 283 7.30 -35.18 15.10
N GLY A 284 6.38 -34.26 14.85
CA GLY A 284 5.27 -33.93 15.75
C GLY A 284 3.97 -34.32 15.06
N ASP A 285 3.19 -35.19 15.68
CA ASP A 285 1.89 -35.63 15.17
C ASP A 285 0.85 -34.52 15.36
N GLY A 286 0.03 -34.27 14.34
CA GLY A 286 -0.96 -33.20 14.35
C GLY A 286 -2.31 -33.66 14.91
N GLU A 287 -2.64 -33.23 16.12
CA GLU A 287 -4.01 -33.30 16.64
C GLU A 287 -4.77 -32.00 16.36
N ARG A 288 -5.96 -32.11 15.73
CA ARG A 288 -6.89 -30.99 15.59
C ARG A 288 -7.52 -30.67 16.95
N ARG A 289 -7.34 -29.45 17.44
CA ARG A 289 -8.18 -28.89 18.51
C ARG A 289 -9.29 -28.04 17.91
N GLN A 290 -10.49 -28.19 18.48
CA GLN A 290 -11.62 -27.31 18.18
C GLN A 290 -11.34 -25.93 18.79
N HIS A 291 -11.77 -24.89 18.10
CA HIS A 291 -11.58 -23.51 18.52
C HIS A 291 -12.88 -23.02 19.16
N ASP A 292 -13.01 -23.23 20.46
CA ASP A 292 -14.07 -22.61 21.25
C ASP A 292 -13.65 -21.16 21.56
N GLY A 293 -14.59 -20.23 21.47
CA GLY A 293 -14.29 -18.81 21.59
C GLY A 293 -14.16 -18.35 23.04
N GLU A 294 -12.97 -17.87 23.42
CA GLU A 294 -12.75 -17.12 24.66
C GLU A 294 -12.30 -15.69 24.31
N LEU A 295 -12.85 -14.71 25.03
CA LEU A 295 -12.48 -13.31 24.87
C LEU A 295 -11.08 -13.08 25.44
N TYR A 296 -10.30 -12.23 24.76
CA TYR A 296 -9.08 -11.67 25.32
C TYR A 296 -9.43 -10.34 26.00
N ASP A 297 -9.31 -10.31 27.32
CA ASP A 297 -9.34 -9.06 28.11
C ASP A 297 -7.96 -8.38 28.00
N ASP A 298 -7.89 -7.23 27.32
CA ASP A 298 -6.69 -6.39 27.22
C ASP A 298 -6.55 -5.49 28.47
N ASP A 299 -5.94 -6.02 29.54
CA ASP A 299 -5.51 -5.25 30.72
C ASP A 299 -3.97 -5.07 30.71
N ASP A 300 -3.47 -3.95 30.16
CA ASP A 300 -2.07 -3.52 30.36
C ASP A 300 -1.92 -1.97 30.29
N ASP A 301 -2.69 -1.26 31.11
CA ASP A 301 -2.63 0.21 31.25
C ASP A 301 -1.55 0.64 32.28
N ASN A 302 -0.29 0.65 31.85
CA ASN A 302 0.85 0.93 32.72
C ASN A 302 1.12 2.44 32.87
N THR A 303 0.30 3.13 33.66
CA THR A 303 0.47 4.54 34.01
C THR A 303 1.34 4.75 35.26
N ASP A 304 2.57 5.23 35.05
CA ASP A 304 3.50 5.59 36.12
C ASP A 304 3.05 6.88 36.85
N LEU A 305 2.50 6.74 38.06
CA LEU A 305 2.18 7.87 38.97
C LEU A 305 2.86 7.70 40.33
N PRO A 306 3.59 8.73 40.84
CA PRO A 306 4.39 8.58 42.05
C PRO A 306 3.55 8.54 43.33
N ARG A 307 3.90 7.60 44.22
CA ARG A 307 3.23 7.36 45.52
C ARG A 307 3.27 8.59 46.45
N ALA A 308 2.10 9.05 46.87
CA ALA A 308 1.97 10.08 47.92
C ALA A 308 2.30 9.53 49.33
N GLY A 309 3.19 10.23 50.04
CA GLY A 309 3.56 9.95 51.43
C GLY A 309 2.49 10.33 52.45
N LYS A 310 2.60 9.79 53.68
CA LYS A 310 1.61 9.96 54.75
C LYS A 310 1.55 11.39 55.32
N LYS A 311 0.36 11.71 55.85
CA LYS A 311 -0.06 12.96 56.49
C LYS A 311 0.79 13.30 57.72
N ASP A 312 1.03 14.60 57.91
CA ASP A 312 1.17 15.22 59.24
C ASP A 312 0.28 16.48 59.34
N LYS A 313 -0.28 16.73 60.54
CA LYS A 313 -1.26 17.80 60.80
C LYS A 313 -0.64 18.93 61.62
N VAL A 314 -0.60 20.17 61.12
CA VAL A 314 -0.44 21.37 61.96
C VAL A 314 -1.32 22.55 61.52
N LYS A 315 -2.39 22.77 62.30
CA LYS A 315 -3.10 24.01 62.69
C LYS A 315 -3.29 25.19 61.70
N GLU A 316 -4.57 25.58 61.58
CA GLU A 316 -5.04 26.88 61.11
C GLU A 316 -4.44 28.09 61.88
N LYS A 317 -4.35 29.23 61.19
CA LYS A 317 -4.70 30.54 61.76
C LYS A 317 -5.39 31.43 60.72
N ARG A 318 -6.63 31.83 61.01
CA ARG A 318 -7.36 32.90 60.33
C ARG A 318 -6.74 34.26 60.65
N TYR A 319 -6.73 35.17 59.69
CA TYR A 319 -6.94 36.60 59.93
C TYR A 319 -7.89 37.16 58.87
N LEU A 320 -8.68 38.15 59.27
CA LEU A 320 -9.73 38.86 58.53
C LEU A 320 -9.54 40.36 58.79
N MET A 321 -10.29 41.21 58.06
CA MET A 321 -10.23 42.70 58.03
C MET A 321 -9.24 43.29 57.01
N GLN A 322 -9.58 44.35 56.27
CA GLN A 322 -10.89 44.96 55.98
C GLN A 322 -10.80 45.81 54.69
N ASP A 323 -11.93 46.28 54.19
CA ASP A 323 -12.06 47.17 53.03
C ASP A 323 -11.36 48.53 53.25
N ASP A 324 -10.96 49.20 52.16
CA ASP A 324 -11.18 50.65 52.06
C ASP A 324 -11.42 51.11 50.60
N THR A 325 -12.04 52.27 50.49
CA THR A 325 -12.73 52.82 49.31
C THR A 325 -11.89 53.86 48.55
N GLY A 326 -12.29 54.19 47.31
CA GLY A 326 -11.59 55.22 46.53
C GLY A 326 -12.09 55.45 45.10
N GLU A 327 -13.28 56.05 44.94
CA GLU A 327 -13.68 56.68 43.67
C GLU A 327 -12.93 57.99 43.42
N SER A 328 -12.61 58.30 42.15
CA SER A 328 -12.71 59.68 41.64
C SER A 328 -12.77 59.71 40.11
N ASP A 329 -13.78 60.42 39.59
CA ASP A 329 -13.96 60.75 38.17
C ASP A 329 -12.82 61.62 37.60
N THR A 330 -12.56 61.54 36.28
CA THR A 330 -12.70 62.75 35.42
C THR A 330 -12.77 62.49 33.90
N LYS A 331 -13.91 62.93 33.35
CA LYS A 331 -14.31 63.26 31.98
C LYS A 331 -13.27 63.54 30.86
N VAL A 332 -13.59 62.96 29.69
CA VAL A 332 -13.84 63.60 28.36
C VAL A 332 -12.79 64.55 27.76
N ALA A 333 -12.27 64.18 26.57
CA ALA A 333 -12.14 65.10 25.43
C ALA A 333 -12.19 64.36 24.07
N SER A 334 -13.00 64.87 23.15
CA SER A 334 -13.09 64.45 21.74
C SER A 334 -12.04 65.14 20.86
N GLY A 335 -11.58 64.48 19.79
CA GLY A 335 -10.75 65.12 18.76
C GLY A 335 -10.73 64.34 17.45
N SER A 336 -11.40 64.87 16.42
CA SER A 336 -11.39 64.38 15.04
C SER A 336 -10.43 65.20 14.14
N ASN A 337 -10.33 64.79 12.87
CA ASN A 337 -9.50 65.37 11.78
C ASN A 337 -8.06 64.82 11.76
N THR A 338 -7.47 64.48 10.61
CA THR A 338 -7.96 64.55 9.20
C THR A 338 -7.27 63.46 8.37
#